data_AF-A0A1Z9CF44-F1
#
_entry.id   AF-A0A1Z9CF44-F1
#
_cell.length_a   1.000
_cell.length_b   1.000
_cell.length_c   1.000
_cell.angle_alpha   90.00
_cell.angle_beta   90.00
_cell.angle_gamma   90.00
#
_symmetry.space_group_name_H-M   'P 1'
#
loop_
_entity.id
_entity.type
_entity.pdbx_description
1 polymer ?
#
loop_
_entity_poly.entity_id
_entity_poly.type
_entity_poly.pdbx_seq_one_letter_code
_entity_poly.pdbx_strand_id
1 'polypeptide(L)' 'SLGANLVDCVALNDHQKLNRKILRRLERDALTAEAQLVTTEKDAVRLPSKFRNKVISVPVRMIFDNEIELEQLIKI' A
#
# COMPACT_ATOMS: atom_id res chain seq x y z
N SER A 1 -4.97 -8.35 -13.57
CA SER A 1 -5.35 -8.17 -12.15
C SER A 1 -4.66 -9.25 -11.31
N LEU A 2 -4.41 -9.02 -10.01
CA LEU A 2 -3.71 -9.99 -9.14
C LEU A 2 -4.60 -11.14 -8.61
N GLY A 3 -5.87 -11.22 -9.03
CA GLY A 3 -6.80 -12.28 -8.61
C GLY A 3 -7.34 -12.15 -7.17
N ALA A 4 -7.03 -11.07 -6.45
CA ALA A 4 -7.58 -10.81 -5.12
C ALA A 4 -9.06 -10.46 -5.18
N ASN A 5 -9.86 -11.00 -4.24
CA ASN A 5 -11.24 -10.57 -4.03
C ASN A 5 -11.24 -9.25 -3.23
N LEU A 6 -11.59 -8.15 -3.89
CA LEU A 6 -11.67 -6.84 -3.24
C LEU A 6 -12.99 -6.71 -2.49
N VAL A 7 -12.93 -6.72 -1.16
CA VAL A 7 -14.11 -6.65 -0.29
C VAL A 7 -14.56 -5.21 -0.04
N ASP A 8 -13.61 -4.29 0.14
CA ASP A 8 -13.86 -2.85 0.26
C ASP A 8 -12.59 -2.05 -0.16
N CYS A 9 -12.76 -0.77 -0.48
CA CYS A 9 -11.68 0.14 -0.86
C CYS A 9 -11.89 1.51 -0.19
N VAL A 10 -11.00 1.86 0.73
CA VAL A 10 -11.04 3.16 1.41
C VAL A 10 -10.01 4.11 0.81
N ALA A 11 -10.49 5.13 0.09
CA ALA A 11 -9.65 6.21 -0.40
C ALA A 11 -9.20 7.10 0.77
N LEU A 12 -7.90 7.39 0.83
CA LEU A 12 -7.30 8.33 1.78
C LEU A 12 -6.73 9.52 1.00
N ASN A 13 -6.78 10.70 1.60
CA ASN A 13 -6.17 11.88 1.00
C ASN A 13 -4.65 11.74 1.00
N ASP A 14 -4.01 12.42 0.05
CA ASP A 14 -2.56 12.52 0.04
C ASP A 14 -2.04 13.10 1.35
N HIS A 15 -0.98 12.50 1.86
CA HIS A 15 -0.37 12.84 3.14
C HIS A 15 -1.33 12.81 4.37
N GLN A 16 -2.53 12.24 4.27
CA GLN A 16 -3.47 12.13 5.38
C GLN A 16 -2.88 11.42 6.59
N LYS A 17 -2.87 12.06 7.76
CA LYS A 17 -2.32 11.47 8.99
C LYS A 17 -3.07 10.18 9.36
N LEU A 18 -2.36 9.04 9.33
CA LEU A 18 -2.87 7.72 9.72
C LEU A 18 -2.93 7.58 11.25
N ASN A 19 -3.87 8.31 11.85
CA ASN A 19 -4.06 8.29 13.30
C ASN A 19 -4.69 6.97 13.77
N ARG A 20 -4.60 6.72 15.08
CA ARG A 20 -5.11 5.50 15.72
C ARG A 20 -6.60 5.25 15.45
N LYS A 21 -7.43 6.30 15.33
CA LYS A 21 -8.88 6.17 15.13
C LYS A 21 -9.19 5.59 13.76
N ILE A 22 -8.55 6.11 12.70
CA ILE A 22 -8.70 5.61 11.33
C ILE A 22 -8.22 4.16 11.24
N LEU A 23 -7.00 3.90 11.72
CA LEU A 23 -6.39 2.57 11.64
C LEU A 23 -7.21 1.49 12.38
N ARG A 24 -7.70 1.79 13.59
CA ARG A 24 -8.57 0.86 14.32
C ARG A 24 -9.90 0.60 13.62
N ARG A 25 -10.46 1.61 12.96
CA ARG A 25 -11.69 1.44 12.18
C ARG A 25 -11.43 0.49 11.00
N LEU A 26 -10.38 0.75 10.22
CA LEU A 26 -10.00 -0.11 9.09
C LEU A 26 -9.73 -1.55 9.54
N GLU A 27 -9.00 -1.74 10.65
CA GLU A 27 -8.75 -3.07 11.21
C GLU A 27 -10.04 -3.80 11.59
N ARG A 28 -10.95 -3.12 12.28
CA ARG A 28 -12.23 -3.71 12.67
C ARG A 28 -13.08 -4.06 11.45
N ASP A 29 -13.19 -3.13 10.50
CA ASP A 29 -14.02 -3.30 9.32
C ASP A 29 -13.48 -4.49 8.47
N ALA A 30 -12.16 -4.66 8.38
CA ALA A 30 -11.52 -5.83 7.76
C ALA A 30 -11.77 -7.14 8.53
N LEU A 31 -11.63 -7.14 9.86
CA LEU A 31 -11.90 -8.32 10.69
C LEU A 31 -13.36 -8.80 10.59
N THR A 32 -14.31 -7.86 10.59
CA THR A 32 -15.74 -8.17 10.44
C THR A 32 -16.06 -8.77 9.07
N ALA A 33 -15.33 -8.35 8.03
CA ALA A 33 -15.50 -8.86 6.68
C ALA A 33 -14.63 -10.09 6.38
N GLU A 34 -13.94 -10.65 7.39
CA GLU A 34 -12.96 -11.74 7.25
C GLU A 34 -11.91 -11.46 6.16
N ALA A 35 -11.49 -10.19 6.07
CA ALA A 35 -10.62 -9.67 5.04
C ALA A 35 -9.26 -9.24 5.61
N GLN A 36 -8.26 -9.22 4.74
CA GLN A 36 -6.92 -8.75 5.05
C GLN A 36 -6.77 -7.28 4.62
N LEU A 37 -6.25 -6.43 5.50
CA LEU A 37 -5.84 -5.08 5.12
C LEU A 37 -4.65 -5.14 4.17
N VAL A 38 -4.79 -4.44 3.05
CA VAL A 38 -3.76 -4.34 2.00
C VAL A 38 -3.55 -2.87 1.64
N THR A 39 -2.30 -2.47 1.42
CA THR A 39 -1.95 -1.11 0.99
C THR A 39 -0.76 -1.09 0.04
N THR A 40 -0.36 0.08 -0.44
CA THR A 40 0.86 0.28 -1.25
C THR A 40 2.10 0.40 -0.37
N GLU A 41 3.30 0.14 -0.91
CA GLU A 41 4.57 0.39 -0.20
C GLU A 41 4.68 1.86 0.26
N LYS A 42 4.17 2.82 -0.55
CA LYS A 42 4.14 4.26 -0.24
C LYS A 42 3.39 4.58 1.05
N ASP A 43 2.24 3.96 1.29
CA ASP A 43 1.47 4.24 2.50
C ASP A 43 1.92 3.39 3.69
N ALA A 44 2.51 2.22 3.44
CA ALA A 44 3.05 1.36 4.48
C ALA A 44 4.16 2.04 5.30
N VAL A 45 5.02 2.86 4.68
CA VAL A 45 6.10 3.57 5.43
C VAL A 45 5.54 4.56 6.46
N ARG A 46 4.31 5.03 6.26
CA ARG A 46 3.63 6.01 7.11
C ARG A 46 2.88 5.34 8.27
N LEU A 47 2.76 4.00 8.27
CA LEU A 47 2.10 3.25 9.33
C LEU A 47 2.94 3.26 10.63
N PRO A 48 2.31 3.48 11.80
CA PRO A 48 2.95 3.25 13.08
C PRO A 48 3.49 1.82 13.19
N SER A 49 4.64 1.63 13.84
CA SER A 49 5.32 0.33 13.96
C SER A 49 4.39 -0.81 14.43
N LYS A 50 3.58 -0.55 15.45
CA LYS A 50 2.61 -1.52 16.00
C LYS A 50 1.52 -1.97 15.01
N PHE A 51 1.30 -1.25 13.92
CA PHE A 51 0.27 -1.53 12.94
C PHE A 51 0.80 -2.19 11.66
N ARG A 52 2.12 -2.15 11.43
CA ARG A 52 2.75 -2.71 10.22
C ARG A 52 2.51 -4.21 10.06
N ASN A 53 2.56 -4.97 11.15
CA ASN A 53 2.37 -6.43 11.12
C ASN A 53 0.92 -6.84 10.80
N LYS A 54 -0.02 -5.90 10.68
CA LYS A 54 -1.43 -6.15 10.41
C LYS A 54 -1.84 -5.86 8.97
N VAL A 55 -0.94 -5.29 8.17
CA VAL A 55 -1.24 -4.79 6.82
C VAL A 55 -0.21 -5.37 5.85
N ILE A 56 -0.69 -5.97 4.76
CA ILE A 56 0.17 -6.43 3.67
C ILE A 56 0.41 -5.27 2.71
N SER A 57 1.66 -5.02 2.34
CA SER A 57 2.00 -4.08 1.26
C SER A 57 2.10 -4.81 -0.08
N VAL A 58 1.41 -4.32 -1.11
CA VAL A 58 1.54 -4.81 -2.48
C VAL A 58 2.64 -4.00 -3.19
N PRO A 59 3.74 -4.65 -3.62
CA PRO A 59 4.78 -4.00 -4.37
C PRO A 59 4.32 -3.73 -5.81
N VAL A 60 4.75 -2.60 -6.36
CA VAL A 60 4.68 -2.31 -7.78
C VAL A 60 6.10 -2.05 -8.28
N ARG A 61 6.41 -2.55 -9.46
CA ARG A 61 7.71 -2.36 -10.09
C ARG A 61 7.51 -1.60 -11.40
N MET A 62 8.32 -0.58 -11.59
CA MET A 62 8.42 0.12 -12.86
C MET A 62 9.34 -0.71 -13.76
N ILE A 63 8.89 -0.93 -14.99
CA ILE A 63 9.67 -1.59 -16.04
C ILE A 63 9.76 -0.57 -17.17
N PHE A 64 10.97 -0.33 -17.66
CA PHE A 64 11.18 0.55 -18.80
C PHE A 64 11.23 -0.30 -20.07
N ASP A 65 10.61 0.18 -21.15
CA ASP A 65 10.65 -0.53 -22.43
C ASP A 65 12.08 -0.64 -23.00
N ASN A 66 12.93 0.35 -22.67
CA ASN A 66 14.34 0.37 -23.06
C ASN A 66 15.23 0.78 -21.87
N GLU A 67 15.54 -0.18 -21.01
CA GLU A 67 16.41 0.03 -19.85
C GLU A 67 17.83 0.49 -20.26
N ILE A 68 18.33 0.04 -21.41
CA ILE A 68 19.68 0.38 -21.91
C ILE A 68 19.79 1.88 -22.23
N GLU A 69 18.79 2.44 -22.90
CA GLU A 69 18.76 3.86 -23.23
C GLU A 69 18.65 4.74 -21.98
N LEU A 70 17.83 4.32 -21.01
CA LEU A 70 17.76 4.99 -19.71
C LEU A 70 19.11 4.98 -18.99
N GLU A 71 19.79 3.83 -18.96
CA GLU A 71 21.13 3.72 -18.38
C GLU A 71 22.13 4.66 -19.05
N GLN A 72 22.09 4.77 -20.39
CA GLN A 72 22.98 5.66 -21.13
C GLN A 72 22.70 7.14 -20.83
N LEU A 73 21.44 7.52 -20.63
CA LEU A 73 21.04 8.90 -20.33
C LEU A 73 21.43 9.33 -18.91
N ILE A 74 21.44 8.39 -17.95
CA ILE A 74 21.72 8.67 -16.53
C ILE A 74 23.20 8.46 -16.16
N LYS A 75 23.98 7.75 -16.99
CA LYS A 75 25.44 7.64 -16.82
C LYS A 75 26.08 9.03 -16.94
N ILE A 76 26.45 9.61 -15.78
CA ILE A 76 27.31 10.79 -15.64
C ILE A 76 28.74 10.41 -16.04
#